data_AF-A0A0L0CZB2-F1
#
_entry.id   AF-A0A0L0CZB2-F1
#
_cell.length_a   1.000
_cell.length_b   1.000
_cell.length_c   1.000
_cell.angle_alpha   90.00
_cell.angle_beta   90.00
_cell.angle_gamma   90.00
#
_symmetry.space_group_name_H-M   'P 1'
#
loop_
_entity.id
_entity.type
_entity.pdbx_description
1 polymer ?
#
loop_
_entity_poly.entity_id
_entity_poly.type
_entity_poly.pdbx_seq_one_letter_code
_entity_poly.pdbx_strand_id
1 'polypeptide(L)'
;MSKNYSESQSLTENNSDKKSKIDDDLSSNEDSNLSSNKLNKKSIYSKKSNVQQLLARIAQEIDERKPNNVIHFMVDFLCKHYPEHLHGFEAIWNGDPDLEQERLLVVEFFKYQKLPVEISVHFINAGFDTVDTLCTLSNNSLDDVEKFNNTRWLPGHKVRLQQTFNDITNRVRIFKEERNALIKCLKREFVNHSPNMINSVIVPKTIKPIMVPVLPTVGTPVNVSARPNNYLSFKWGE
;
A
#
# COMPACT_ATOMS: atom_id res chain seq x y z
N MET A 1 -11.61 -41.46 -42.39
CA MET A 1 -13.00 -41.79 -42.80
C MET A 1 -13.91 -40.91 -41.96
N SER A 2 -14.22 -39.68 -42.38
CA SER A 2 -15.26 -39.27 -43.35
C SER A 2 -16.69 -39.49 -42.86
N LYS A 3 -17.34 -38.44 -42.33
CA LYS A 3 -18.51 -37.70 -42.92
C LYS A 3 -19.21 -36.88 -41.79
N ASN A 4 -19.48 -35.57 -41.85
CA ASN A 4 -20.10 -34.62 -42.81
C ASN A 4 -21.63 -34.43 -42.67
N TYR A 5 -22.03 -33.15 -42.46
CA TYR A 5 -23.34 -32.45 -42.67
C TYR A 5 -24.50 -32.77 -41.69
N SER A 6 -25.40 -31.85 -41.29
CA SER A 6 -26.03 -30.74 -42.03
C SER A 6 -26.50 -29.56 -41.15
N GLU A 7 -26.53 -28.42 -41.83
CA GLU A 7 -27.16 -27.12 -41.58
C GLU A 7 -28.69 -27.14 -41.81
N SER A 8 -29.45 -26.23 -41.20
CA SER A 8 -30.75 -25.72 -41.69
C SER A 8 -31.13 -24.39 -41.03
N GLN A 9 -31.37 -23.39 -41.88
CA GLN A 9 -31.91 -22.05 -41.62
C GLN A 9 -33.45 -22.04 -41.68
N SER A 10 -34.09 -21.05 -41.03
CA SER A 10 -35.25 -20.26 -41.53
C SER A 10 -35.54 -19.14 -40.52
N LEU A 11 -35.31 -17.83 -40.77
CA LEU A 11 -36.02 -16.83 -41.60
C LEU A 11 -37.49 -16.57 -41.26
N THR A 12 -37.76 -15.35 -40.74
CA THR A 12 -38.85 -14.38 -41.05
C THR A 12 -38.62 -13.15 -40.13
N GLU A 13 -38.21 -11.94 -40.56
CA GLU A 13 -38.92 -10.89 -41.35
C GLU A 13 -40.30 -10.53 -40.76
N ASN A 14 -40.77 -9.28 -40.52
CA ASN A 14 -40.39 -7.93 -40.96
C ASN A 14 -41.25 -6.84 -40.25
N ASN A 15 -40.77 -5.59 -40.23
CA ASN A 15 -41.49 -4.28 -40.32
C ASN A 15 -42.37 -3.79 -39.14
N SER A 16 -42.52 -2.50 -38.82
CA SER A 16 -42.15 -1.22 -39.48
C SER A 16 -42.42 -0.03 -38.54
N ASP A 17 -41.72 1.07 -38.82
CA ASP A 17 -41.93 2.46 -38.41
C ASP A 17 -43.39 2.94 -38.28
N LYS A 18 -43.66 3.78 -37.26
CA LYS A 18 -44.65 4.87 -37.35
C LYS A 18 -44.17 6.12 -36.61
N LYS A 19 -43.75 7.09 -37.42
CA LYS A 19 -43.65 8.52 -37.12
C LYS A 19 -45.02 9.14 -37.34
N SER A 20 -45.59 9.83 -36.36
CA SER A 20 -46.72 10.74 -36.57
C SER A 20 -46.55 12.00 -35.73
N LYS A 21 -46.51 13.11 -36.46
CA LYS A 21 -46.50 14.50 -36.04
C LYS A 21 -47.90 15.03 -36.37
N ILE A 22 -48.61 15.65 -35.42
CA ILE A 22 -49.74 16.58 -35.60
C ILE A 22 -49.81 17.43 -34.31
N ASP A 23 -49.34 18.66 -34.46
CA ASP A 23 -49.94 19.98 -34.17
C ASP A 23 -50.78 20.29 -32.92
N ASP A 24 -50.63 21.56 -32.56
CA ASP A 24 -51.11 22.31 -31.40
C ASP A 24 -52.64 22.30 -31.21
N ASP A 25 -53.06 22.28 -29.94
CA ASP A 25 -54.22 23.05 -29.50
C ASP A 25 -54.11 23.42 -28.01
N LEU A 26 -54.26 24.70 -27.75
CA LEU A 26 -54.38 25.33 -26.44
C LEU A 26 -55.71 24.96 -25.78
N SER A 27 -55.67 24.37 -24.59
CA SER A 27 -56.68 24.64 -23.56
C SER A 27 -56.14 24.32 -22.17
N SER A 28 -56.23 25.35 -21.33
CA SER A 28 -56.01 25.41 -19.89
C SER A 28 -56.57 24.22 -19.09
N ASN A 29 -55.82 23.79 -18.08
CA ASN A 29 -56.35 23.72 -16.70
C ASN A 29 -55.20 23.77 -15.69
N GLU A 30 -55.36 24.72 -14.78
CA GLU A 30 -54.50 25.00 -13.63
C GLU A 30 -54.52 23.86 -12.61
N ASP A 31 -53.45 23.88 -11.81
CA ASP A 31 -53.36 23.38 -10.44
C ASP A 31 -53.50 21.88 -10.21
N SER A 32 -52.34 21.24 -10.03
CA SER A 32 -51.90 20.78 -8.70
C SER A 32 -50.84 19.68 -8.81
N ASN A 33 -49.56 20.03 -9.06
CA ASN A 33 -48.41 19.15 -8.78
C ASN A 33 -47.07 19.93 -8.82
N LEU A 34 -46.94 21.00 -8.03
CA LEU A 34 -45.70 21.82 -7.95
C LEU A 34 -44.91 21.62 -6.63
N SER A 35 -45.21 20.56 -5.86
CA SER A 35 -44.54 20.35 -4.55
C SER A 35 -43.46 19.27 -4.57
N SER A 36 -43.58 18.23 -5.41
CA SER A 36 -42.63 17.12 -5.47
C SER A 36 -41.38 17.40 -6.33
N ASN A 37 -41.46 18.27 -7.34
CA ASN A 37 -40.32 18.61 -8.21
C ASN A 37 -39.39 19.69 -7.64
N LYS A 38 -39.87 20.54 -6.74
CA LYS A 38 -39.09 21.65 -6.15
C LYS A 38 -38.07 21.17 -5.10
N LEU A 39 -38.44 20.13 -4.34
CA LEU A 39 -37.55 19.47 -3.37
C LEU A 39 -36.42 18.70 -4.07
N ASN A 40 -36.71 18.00 -5.16
CA ASN A 40 -35.70 17.32 -5.98
C ASN A 40 -34.72 18.31 -6.64
N LYS A 41 -35.21 19.43 -7.20
CA LYS A 41 -34.33 20.46 -7.78
C LYS A 41 -33.37 21.05 -6.74
N LYS A 42 -33.84 21.44 -5.55
CA LYS A 42 -32.99 22.04 -4.51
C LYS A 42 -31.89 21.08 -4.01
N SER A 43 -32.21 19.79 -3.88
CA SER A 43 -31.24 18.74 -3.55
C SER A 43 -30.18 18.55 -4.66
N ILE A 44 -30.58 18.58 -5.93
CA ILE A 44 -29.66 18.45 -7.07
C ILE A 44 -28.70 19.63 -7.18
N TYR A 45 -29.18 20.87 -6.98
CA TYR A 45 -28.32 22.06 -6.97
C TYR A 45 -27.31 22.04 -5.81
N SER A 46 -27.74 21.59 -4.62
CA SER A 46 -26.85 21.44 -3.45
C SER A 46 -25.83 20.31 -3.61
N LYS A 47 -26.18 19.20 -4.27
CA LYS A 47 -25.21 18.15 -4.60
C LYS A 47 -24.13 18.64 -5.57
N LYS A 48 -24.51 19.46 -6.57
CA LYS A 48 -23.55 20.08 -7.50
C LYS A 48 -22.59 21.03 -6.79
N SER A 49 -23.05 21.80 -5.80
CA SER A 49 -22.16 22.68 -5.01
C SER A 49 -21.16 21.89 -4.15
N ASN A 50 -21.58 20.77 -3.57
CA ASN A 50 -20.69 19.96 -2.73
C ASN A 50 -19.59 19.27 -3.54
N VAL A 51 -19.94 18.76 -4.73
CA VAL A 51 -18.94 18.21 -5.67
C VAL A 51 -17.96 19.29 -6.12
N GLN A 52 -18.42 20.50 -6.42
CA GLN A 52 -17.54 21.61 -6.77
C GLN A 52 -16.58 21.98 -5.64
N GLN A 53 -17.04 21.99 -4.39
CA GLN A 53 -16.18 22.26 -3.23
C GLN A 53 -15.12 21.16 -3.03
N LEU A 54 -15.49 19.88 -3.22
CA LEU A 54 -14.54 18.77 -3.18
C LEU A 54 -13.46 18.92 -4.25
N LEU A 55 -13.87 19.18 -5.50
CA LEU A 55 -12.93 19.37 -6.61
C LEU A 55 -12.03 20.59 -6.40
N ALA A 56 -12.56 21.69 -5.88
CA ALA A 56 -11.78 22.88 -5.54
C ALA A 56 -10.73 22.56 -4.45
N ARG A 57 -11.11 21.79 -3.43
CA ARG A 57 -10.19 21.35 -2.37
C ARG A 57 -9.09 20.42 -2.89
N ILE A 58 -9.44 19.47 -3.75
CA ILE A 58 -8.47 18.56 -4.39
C ILE A 58 -7.49 19.36 -5.26
N ALA A 59 -8.00 20.29 -6.08
CA ALA A 59 -7.17 21.14 -6.92
C ALA A 59 -6.18 21.98 -6.09
N GLN A 60 -6.67 22.60 -5.00
CA GLN A 60 -5.81 23.34 -4.08
C GLN A 60 -4.69 22.46 -3.50
N GLU A 61 -5.00 21.25 -3.03
CA GLU A 61 -3.99 20.36 -2.45
C GLU A 61 -2.98 19.85 -3.50
N ILE A 62 -3.40 19.68 -4.76
CA ILE A 62 -2.50 19.36 -5.87
C ILE A 62 -1.54 20.53 -6.13
N ASP A 63 -2.05 21.76 -6.16
CA ASP A 63 -1.24 22.96 -6.40
C ASP A 63 -0.22 23.20 -5.27
N GLU A 64 -0.62 22.93 -4.03
CA GLU A 64 0.23 23.06 -2.84
C GLU A 64 1.32 21.97 -2.79
N ARG A 65 0.96 20.70 -3.01
CA ARG A 65 1.89 19.56 -2.84
C ARG A 65 2.69 19.21 -4.08
N LYS A 66 2.19 19.57 -5.26
CA LYS A 66 2.75 19.23 -6.58
C LYS A 66 3.15 17.75 -6.69
N PRO A 67 2.20 16.82 -6.52
CA PRO A 67 2.50 15.40 -6.54
C PRO A 67 3.01 14.95 -7.93
N ASN A 68 4.03 14.11 -7.96
CA ASN A 68 4.56 13.52 -9.20
C ASN A 68 3.51 12.69 -9.96
N ASN A 69 2.60 12.05 -9.24
CA ASN A 69 1.48 11.30 -9.80
C ASN A 69 0.17 11.84 -9.23
N VAL A 70 -0.48 12.70 -10.01
CA VAL A 70 -1.74 13.36 -9.62
C VAL A 70 -2.87 12.35 -9.40
N ILE A 71 -2.95 11.29 -10.21
CA ILE A 71 -4.01 10.28 -10.09
C ILE A 71 -3.88 9.53 -8.77
N HIS A 72 -2.68 9.02 -8.46
CA HIS A 72 -2.43 8.33 -7.19
C HIS A 72 -2.73 9.25 -6.00
N PHE A 73 -2.30 10.51 -6.08
CA PHE A 73 -2.60 11.49 -5.04
C PHE A 73 -4.10 11.71 -4.84
N MET A 74 -4.87 11.84 -5.91
CA MET A 74 -6.32 12.02 -5.80
C MET A 74 -6.98 10.82 -5.11
N VAL A 75 -6.57 9.59 -5.45
CA VAL A 75 -7.11 8.39 -4.82
C VAL A 75 -6.72 8.32 -3.35
N ASP A 76 -5.45 8.56 -3.01
CA ASP A 76 -4.98 8.63 -1.61
C ASP A 76 -5.77 9.67 -0.80
N PHE A 77 -5.97 10.85 -1.39
CA PHE A 77 -6.69 11.95 -0.76
C PHE A 77 -8.13 11.56 -0.45
N LEU A 78 -8.82 10.92 -1.40
CA LEU A 78 -10.18 10.45 -1.21
C LEU A 78 -10.24 9.35 -0.14
N CYS A 79 -9.35 8.36 -0.19
CA CYS A 79 -9.27 7.28 0.79
C CYS A 79 -9.00 7.81 2.21
N LYS A 80 -8.18 8.86 2.34
CA LYS A 80 -7.83 9.46 3.63
C LYS A 80 -8.93 10.34 4.22
N HIS A 81 -9.60 11.13 3.39
CA HIS A 81 -10.52 12.18 3.86
C HIS A 81 -12.00 11.81 3.75
N TYR A 82 -12.35 10.84 2.89
CA TYR A 82 -13.72 10.44 2.62
C TYR A 82 -13.91 8.90 2.59
N PRO A 83 -13.33 8.12 3.53
CA PRO A 83 -13.38 6.65 3.48
C PRO A 83 -14.81 6.09 3.49
N GLU A 84 -15.71 6.68 4.30
CA GLU A 84 -17.11 6.25 4.40
C GLU A 84 -17.88 6.36 3.07
N HIS A 85 -17.45 7.26 2.17
CA HIS A 85 -18.07 7.48 0.86
C HIS A 85 -17.54 6.52 -0.20
N LEU A 86 -16.52 5.74 0.12
CA LEU A 86 -15.84 4.81 -0.78
C LEU A 86 -16.25 3.35 -0.56
N HIS A 87 -17.16 3.09 0.39
CA HIS A 87 -17.76 1.77 0.62
C HIS A 87 -16.72 0.64 0.79
N GLY A 88 -15.62 0.89 1.51
CA GLY A 88 -14.57 -0.09 1.77
C GLY A 88 -13.47 -0.13 0.71
N PHE A 89 -13.56 0.67 -0.36
CA PHE A 89 -12.48 0.79 -1.34
C PHE A 89 -11.19 1.35 -0.70
N GLU A 90 -11.28 2.16 0.36
CA GLU A 90 -10.10 2.63 1.08
C GLU A 90 -9.29 1.48 1.68
N ALA A 91 -9.95 0.42 2.16
CA ALA A 91 -9.28 -0.75 2.71
C ALA A 91 -8.54 -1.54 1.62
N ILE A 92 -9.14 -1.64 0.43
CA ILE A 92 -8.50 -2.28 -0.74
C ILE A 92 -7.31 -1.46 -1.21
N TRP A 93 -7.47 -0.13 -1.30
CA TRP A 93 -6.43 0.77 -1.77
C TRP A 93 -5.23 0.84 -0.83
N ASN A 94 -5.48 0.96 0.47
CA ASN A 94 -4.42 1.03 1.47
C ASN A 94 -3.77 -0.34 1.76
N GLY A 95 -4.46 -1.42 1.40
CA GLY A 95 -4.06 -2.78 1.74
C GLY A 95 -4.32 -3.11 3.21
N ASP A 96 -4.19 -4.39 3.54
CA ASP A 96 -4.31 -4.87 4.92
C ASP A 96 -3.05 -4.48 5.73
N PRO A 97 -3.17 -3.65 6.78
CA PRO A 97 -2.02 -3.25 7.59
C PRO A 97 -1.36 -4.43 8.33
N ASP A 98 -2.10 -5.50 8.60
CA ASP A 98 -1.55 -6.68 9.26
C ASP A 98 -0.67 -7.48 8.29
N LEU A 99 -1.06 -7.58 7.02
CA LEU A 99 -0.22 -8.18 5.97
C LEU A 99 1.08 -7.40 5.77
N GLU A 100 1.03 -6.06 5.78
CA GLU A 100 2.26 -5.26 5.65
C GLU A 100 3.20 -5.47 6.86
N GLN A 101 2.65 -5.62 8.07
CA GLN A 101 3.44 -5.98 9.25
C GLN A 101 4.10 -7.36 9.10
N GLU A 102 3.39 -8.35 8.58
CA GLU A 102 3.96 -9.68 8.30
C GLU A 102 5.09 -9.62 7.27
N ARG A 103 4.95 -8.82 6.21
CA ARG A 103 6.02 -8.60 5.21
C ARG A 103 7.25 -7.95 5.86
N LEU A 104 7.05 -7.00 6.77
CA LEU A 104 8.15 -6.41 7.54
C LEU A 104 8.81 -7.43 8.48
N LEU A 105 8.06 -8.37 9.06
CA LEU A 105 8.62 -9.48 9.84
C LEU A 105 9.48 -10.40 8.99
N VAL A 106 9.08 -10.69 7.75
CA VAL A 106 9.93 -11.43 6.80
C VAL A 106 11.24 -10.68 6.58
N VAL A 107 11.21 -9.37 6.32
CA VAL A 107 12.43 -8.56 6.18
C VAL A 107 13.32 -8.64 7.43
N GLU A 108 12.73 -8.53 8.62
CA GLU A 108 13.44 -8.62 9.89
C GLU A 108 14.07 -10.00 10.11
N PHE A 109 13.37 -11.07 9.74
CA PHE A 109 13.90 -12.43 9.78
C PHE A 109 15.15 -12.59 8.89
N PHE A 110 15.12 -12.10 7.65
CA PHE A 110 16.29 -12.16 6.77
C PHE A 110 17.46 -11.34 7.32
N LYS A 111 17.19 -10.16 7.88
CA LYS A 111 18.20 -9.36 8.58
C LYS A 111 18.80 -10.11 9.77
N TYR A 112 17.97 -10.81 10.55
CA TYR A 112 18.40 -11.66 11.66
C TYR A 112 19.34 -12.78 11.19
N GLN A 113 19.05 -13.40 10.03
CA GLN A 113 19.91 -14.39 9.37
C GLN A 113 21.10 -13.79 8.59
N LYS A 114 21.39 -12.49 8.73
CA LYS A 114 22.49 -11.78 8.06
C LYS A 114 22.42 -11.85 6.52
N LEU A 115 21.20 -11.77 5.99
CA LEU A 115 20.93 -11.63 4.56
C LEU A 115 20.49 -10.19 4.24
N PRO A 116 20.82 -9.66 3.05
CA PRO A 116 20.36 -8.34 2.60
C PRO A 116 18.83 -8.24 2.50
N VAL A 117 18.32 -7.02 2.68
CA VAL A 117 16.89 -6.69 2.58
C VAL A 117 16.34 -6.98 1.17
N GLU A 118 17.16 -6.78 0.14
CA GLU A 118 16.80 -7.07 -1.24
C GLU A 118 16.44 -8.55 -1.42
N ILE A 119 17.10 -9.45 -0.69
CA ILE A 119 16.79 -10.88 -0.76
C ILE A 119 15.41 -11.16 -0.18
N SER A 120 15.04 -10.58 0.97
CA SER A 120 13.69 -10.77 1.52
C SER A 120 12.58 -10.32 0.57
N VAL A 121 12.81 -9.25 -0.20
CA VAL A 121 11.85 -8.78 -1.21
C VAL A 121 11.60 -9.84 -2.28
N HIS A 122 12.59 -10.63 -2.66
CA HIS A 122 12.40 -11.70 -3.64
C HIS A 122 11.43 -12.79 -3.15
N PHE A 123 11.49 -13.14 -1.87
CA PHE A 123 10.57 -14.12 -1.27
C PHE A 123 9.15 -13.55 -1.15
N ILE A 124 9.04 -12.29 -0.74
CA ILE A 124 7.75 -11.58 -0.67
C ILE A 124 7.11 -11.50 -2.06
N ASN A 125 7.87 -11.14 -3.09
CA ASN A 125 7.37 -11.08 -4.47
C ASN A 125 6.90 -12.45 -4.97
N ALA A 126 7.55 -13.53 -4.54
CA ALA A 126 7.17 -14.91 -4.86
C ALA A 126 6.00 -15.43 -4.02
N GLY A 127 5.38 -14.61 -3.17
CA GLY A 127 4.21 -14.96 -2.36
C GLY A 127 4.52 -15.54 -0.98
N PHE A 128 5.77 -15.47 -0.52
CA PHE A 128 6.17 -15.85 0.84
C PHE A 128 6.25 -14.59 1.73
N ASP A 129 5.07 -14.04 2.00
CA ASP A 129 4.86 -12.74 2.66
C ASP A 129 4.77 -12.81 4.18
N THR A 130 4.66 -14.01 4.77
CA THR A 130 4.68 -14.25 6.22
C THR A 130 5.85 -15.15 6.64
N VAL A 131 6.31 -15.02 7.89
CA VAL A 131 7.40 -15.86 8.41
C VAL A 131 7.03 -17.35 8.44
N ASP A 132 5.73 -17.66 8.53
CA ASP A 132 5.22 -19.03 8.54
C ASP A 132 5.21 -19.65 7.13
N THR A 133 4.85 -18.87 6.10
CA THR A 133 4.94 -19.35 4.71
C THR A 133 6.39 -19.68 4.30
N LEU A 134 7.39 -19.00 4.88
CA LEU A 134 8.81 -19.36 4.66
C LEU A 134 9.11 -20.80 5.12
N CYS A 135 8.42 -21.31 6.14
CA CYS A 135 8.64 -22.68 6.64
C CYS A 135 8.17 -23.77 5.66
N THR A 136 7.41 -23.41 4.62
CA THR A 136 6.96 -24.34 3.58
C THR A 136 8.01 -24.56 2.49
N LEU A 137 9.04 -23.72 2.46
CA LEU A 137 10.09 -23.77 1.47
C LEU A 137 11.11 -24.86 1.77
N SER A 138 11.60 -25.49 0.70
CA SER A 138 12.76 -26.37 0.74
C SER A 138 13.92 -25.75 -0.03
N ASN A 139 15.12 -26.32 0.09
CA ASN A 139 16.29 -25.86 -0.67
C ASN A 139 16.07 -25.90 -2.19
N ASN A 140 15.21 -26.79 -2.69
CA ASN A 140 14.90 -26.90 -4.12
C ASN A 140 14.07 -25.71 -4.61
N SER A 141 13.27 -25.10 -3.73
CA SER A 141 12.42 -23.96 -4.06
C SER A 141 13.21 -22.65 -4.21
N LEU A 142 14.47 -22.61 -3.77
CA LEU A 142 15.31 -21.41 -3.82
C LEU A 142 15.62 -20.97 -5.25
N ASP A 143 15.84 -21.93 -6.16
CA ASP A 143 16.11 -21.64 -7.57
C ASP A 143 14.85 -21.09 -8.27
N ASP A 144 13.66 -21.54 -7.87
CA ASP A 144 12.39 -21.02 -8.39
C ASP A 144 12.16 -19.57 -7.96
N VAL A 145 12.44 -19.22 -6.70
CA VAL A 145 12.34 -17.84 -6.20
C VAL A 145 13.33 -16.93 -6.90
N GLU A 146 14.57 -17.37 -7.11
CA GLU A 146 15.59 -16.62 -7.85
C GLU A 146 15.16 -16.37 -9.30
N LYS A 147 14.66 -17.40 -9.98
CA LYS A 147 14.16 -17.33 -11.36
C LYS A 147 12.94 -16.42 -11.48
N PHE A 148 11.97 -16.51 -10.57
CA PHE A 148 10.77 -15.68 -10.56
C PHE A 148 11.11 -14.18 -10.52
N ASN A 149 12.14 -13.82 -9.76
CA ASN A 149 12.59 -12.44 -9.61
C ASN A 149 13.56 -11.97 -10.70
N ASN A 150 13.84 -12.80 -11.72
CA ASN A 150 14.80 -12.51 -12.80
C ASN A 150 16.14 -12.01 -12.27
N THR A 151 16.60 -12.58 -11.16
CA THR A 151 17.82 -12.15 -10.48
C THR A 151 18.83 -13.29 -10.41
N ARG A 152 20.07 -12.96 -10.05
CA ARG A 152 21.09 -13.96 -9.74
C ARG A 152 21.75 -13.62 -8.42
N TRP A 153 21.53 -14.47 -7.42
CA TRP A 153 22.15 -14.33 -6.12
C TRP A 153 23.63 -14.70 -6.19
N LEU A 154 24.44 -13.90 -5.50
CA LEU A 154 25.86 -14.18 -5.35
C LEU A 154 26.08 -15.51 -4.62
N PRO A 155 27.17 -16.25 -4.92
CA PRO A 155 27.42 -17.56 -4.31
C PRO A 155 27.33 -17.57 -2.79
N GLY A 156 27.86 -16.55 -2.11
CA GLY A 156 27.78 -16.45 -0.65
C GLY A 156 26.36 -16.29 -0.11
N HIS A 157 25.49 -15.58 -0.84
CA HIS A 157 24.07 -15.48 -0.48
C HIS A 157 23.35 -16.81 -0.69
N LYS A 158 23.63 -17.52 -1.79
CA LYS A 158 23.08 -18.86 -2.05
C LYS A 158 23.42 -19.85 -0.94
N VAL A 159 24.69 -19.89 -0.53
CA VAL A 159 25.14 -20.78 0.55
C VAL A 159 24.43 -20.45 1.87
N ARG A 160 24.33 -19.17 2.24
CA ARG A 160 23.60 -18.76 3.46
C ARG A 160 22.13 -19.13 3.38
N LEU A 161 21.47 -18.89 2.24
CA LEU A 161 20.08 -19.28 2.03
C LEU A 161 19.90 -20.78 2.18
N GLN A 162 20.74 -21.60 1.54
CA GLN A 162 20.68 -23.06 1.69
C GLN A 162 20.85 -23.48 3.16
N GLN A 163 21.78 -22.88 3.90
CA GLN A 163 21.98 -23.16 5.33
C GLN A 163 20.79 -22.70 6.20
N THR A 164 20.19 -21.57 5.86
CA THR A 164 18.99 -21.06 6.54
C THR A 164 17.80 -21.97 6.28
N PHE A 165 17.57 -22.33 5.01
CA PHE A 165 16.39 -23.10 4.61
C PHE A 165 16.50 -24.60 4.88
N ASN A 166 17.70 -25.12 5.12
CA ASN A 166 17.89 -26.48 5.62
C ASN A 166 17.33 -26.70 7.04
N ASP A 167 17.19 -25.65 7.85
CA ASP A 167 16.63 -25.71 9.21
C ASP A 167 15.67 -24.54 9.46
N ILE A 168 14.84 -24.21 8.45
CA ILE A 168 14.00 -23.00 8.47
C ILE A 168 13.05 -22.98 9.66
N THR A 169 12.40 -24.09 9.97
CA THR A 169 11.40 -24.19 11.04
C THR A 169 11.99 -23.83 12.40
N ASN A 170 13.16 -24.37 12.72
CA ASN A 170 13.83 -24.08 13.99
C ASN A 170 14.35 -22.63 14.02
N ARG A 171 14.88 -22.12 12.91
CA ARG A 171 15.34 -20.72 12.81
C ARG A 171 14.20 -19.72 12.99
N VAL A 172 13.03 -19.97 12.39
CA VAL A 172 11.83 -19.16 12.55
C VAL A 172 11.33 -19.23 13.99
N ARG A 173 11.34 -20.42 14.61
CA ARG A 173 10.97 -20.59 16.03
C ARG A 173 11.87 -19.75 16.95
N ILE A 174 13.19 -19.86 16.81
CA ILE A 174 14.16 -19.09 17.62
C ILE A 174 13.95 -17.59 17.40
N PHE A 175 13.79 -17.15 16.15
CA PHE A 175 13.51 -15.76 15.82
C PHE A 175 12.25 -15.23 16.53
N LYS A 176 11.13 -15.98 16.47
CA LYS A 176 9.87 -15.62 17.14
C LYS A 176 10.05 -15.55 18.66
N GLU A 177 10.76 -16.51 19.26
CA GLU A 177 11.03 -16.55 20.70
C GLU A 177 11.85 -15.35 21.18
N GLU A 178 12.96 -15.04 20.51
CA GLU A 178 13.83 -13.91 20.86
C GLU A 178 13.12 -12.57 20.67
N ARG A 179 12.39 -12.40 19.57
CA ARG A 179 11.57 -11.21 19.32
C ARG A 179 10.51 -11.03 20.41
N ASN A 180 9.78 -12.09 20.75
CA ASN A 180 8.74 -12.04 21.78
C ASN A 180 9.32 -11.71 23.16
N ALA A 181 10.50 -12.25 23.49
CA ALA A 181 11.22 -11.93 24.71
C ALA A 181 11.60 -10.44 24.75
N LEU A 182 12.13 -9.90 23.65
CA LEU A 182 12.48 -8.48 23.54
C LEU A 182 11.25 -7.56 23.70
N ILE A 183 10.15 -7.87 23.01
CA ILE A 183 8.89 -7.12 23.13
C ILE A 183 8.38 -7.14 24.56
N LYS A 184 8.47 -8.29 25.25
CA LYS A 184 8.06 -8.42 26.65
C LYS A 184 8.92 -7.59 27.59
N CYS A 185 10.23 -7.54 27.38
CA CYS A 185 11.15 -6.70 28.16
C CYS A 185 10.84 -5.21 27.95
N LEU A 186 10.71 -4.78 26.69
CA LEU A 186 10.40 -3.39 26.35
C LEU A 186 9.08 -2.92 26.99
N LYS A 187 8.01 -3.73 26.88
CA LYS A 187 6.71 -3.42 27.50
C LYS A 187 6.80 -3.29 29.02
N ARG A 188 7.65 -4.08 29.69
CA ARG A 188 7.84 -4.00 31.13
C ARG A 188 8.54 -2.71 31.55
N GLU A 189 9.53 -2.24 30.78
CA GLU A 189 10.23 -0.98 31.04
C GLU A 189 9.28 0.22 30.95
N PHE A 190 8.38 0.24 29.96
CA PHE A 190 7.38 1.31 29.83
C PHE A 190 6.33 1.33 30.96
N VAL A 191 5.93 0.17 31.49
CA VAL A 191 4.95 0.11 32.60
C VAL A 191 5.59 0.47 33.95
N ASN A 192 6.90 0.26 34.11
CA ASN A 192 7.61 0.56 35.34
C ASN A 192 8.06 2.03 35.46
N HIS A 193 7.80 2.88 34.47
CA HIS A 193 7.99 4.32 34.53
C HIS A 193 6.69 5.06 34.85
N SER A 194 6.15 4.80 36.06
CA SER A 194 5.25 5.75 36.73
C SER A 194 6.11 6.79 37.47
N PRO A 195 5.83 8.11 37.36
CA PRO A 195 6.69 9.15 37.91
C PRO A 195 6.45 9.27 39.41
N ASN A 196 7.03 8.38 40.20
CA ASN A 196 7.21 8.65 41.62
C ASN A 196 8.40 9.60 41.77
N MET A 197 8.07 10.90 41.89
CA MET A 197 8.97 11.94 42.38
C MET A 197 9.54 11.51 43.73
N ILE A 198 10.81 11.09 43.75
CA ILE A 198 11.60 11.03 44.97
C ILE A 198 12.74 12.01 44.83
N ASN A 199 12.54 13.18 45.44
CA ASN A 199 13.60 14.11 45.81
C ASN A 199 14.66 13.34 46.60
N SER A 200 15.88 13.28 46.08
CA SER A 200 17.08 13.04 46.87
C SER A 200 18.24 13.68 46.13
N VAL A 201 18.39 14.98 46.35
CA VAL A 201 19.64 15.70 46.12
C VAL A 201 20.68 15.08 47.04
N ILE A 202 21.59 14.29 46.47
CA ILE A 202 22.89 14.02 47.09
C ILE A 202 23.93 14.22 45.99
N VAL A 203 24.60 15.36 46.08
CA VAL A 203 25.77 15.71 45.26
C VAL A 203 27.03 15.18 45.98
N PRO A 204 27.85 14.33 45.34
CA PRO A 204 29.22 14.13 45.78
C PRO A 204 30.16 15.13 45.08
N LYS A 205 30.98 15.79 45.90
CA LYS A 205 32.05 16.72 45.53
C LYS A 205 33.14 16.06 44.68
N THR A 206 33.48 16.74 43.60
CA THR A 206 34.84 17.02 43.07
C THR A 206 35.79 15.84 42.81
N ILE A 207 35.94 15.46 41.53
CA ILE A 207 37.19 14.89 40.99
C ILE A 207 37.52 15.54 39.63
N LYS A 208 38.81 15.87 39.49
CA LYS A 208 39.54 16.76 38.56
C LYS A 208 39.19 16.67 37.05
N PRO A 209 39.37 17.77 36.27
CA PRO A 209 39.16 17.75 34.83
C PRO A 209 40.28 16.99 34.11
N ILE A 210 39.90 15.99 33.31
CA ILE A 210 40.76 15.34 32.33
C ILE A 210 40.79 16.20 31.07
N MET A 211 41.98 16.53 30.61
CA MET A 211 42.24 17.27 29.38
C MET A 211 41.73 16.50 28.16
N VAL A 212 40.86 17.14 27.38
CA VAL A 212 40.38 16.64 26.08
C VAL A 212 41.39 17.04 25.00
N PRO A 213 41.85 16.13 24.11
CA PRO A 213 42.57 16.53 22.92
C PRO A 213 41.57 17.06 21.87
N VAL A 214 41.83 18.27 21.38
CA VAL A 214 41.19 18.83 20.18
C VAL A 214 41.82 18.19 18.93
N LEU A 215 41.00 17.66 18.02
CA LEU A 215 41.36 17.38 16.63
C LEU A 215 40.18 17.80 15.72
N PRO A 216 40.42 18.14 14.44
CA PRO A 216 39.80 19.29 13.80
C PRO A 216 38.67 18.86 12.89
N THR A 217 37.74 19.79 12.70
CA THR A 217 36.70 19.77 11.68
C THR A 217 37.32 19.67 10.28
N VAL A 218 37.00 18.60 9.55
CA VAL A 218 37.07 18.57 8.08
C VAL A 218 35.74 18.01 7.58
N GLY A 219 35.05 18.83 6.79
CA GLY A 219 33.73 18.52 6.26
C GLY A 219 33.76 17.61 5.04
N THR A 220 32.65 16.89 4.85
CA THR A 220 32.01 16.63 3.54
C THR A 220 30.63 16.03 3.83
N PRO A 221 29.54 16.50 3.18
CA PRO A 221 28.24 15.89 3.33
C PRO A 221 28.16 14.60 2.51
N VAL A 222 27.81 13.50 3.19
CA VAL A 222 27.41 12.24 2.55
C VAL A 222 26.10 12.49 1.81
N ASN A 223 26.18 12.45 0.48
CA ASN A 223 25.03 12.51 -0.41
C ASN A 223 24.23 11.21 -0.29
N VAL A 224 23.02 11.30 0.25
CA VAL A 224 22.06 10.18 0.32
C VAL A 224 21.53 9.96 -1.09
N SER A 225 22.01 8.92 -1.75
CA SER A 225 21.51 8.47 -3.05
C SER A 225 20.03 8.09 -2.93
N ALA A 226 19.17 8.86 -3.57
CA ALA A 226 17.77 8.52 -3.78
C ALA A 226 17.64 7.26 -4.66
N ARG A 227 16.70 6.38 -4.30
CA ARG A 227 16.27 5.22 -5.08
C ARG A 227 15.89 5.64 -6.51
N PRO A 228 16.38 4.99 -7.58
CA PRO A 228 15.79 5.17 -8.90
C PRO A 228 14.46 4.42 -8.96
N ASN A 229 13.36 5.18 -9.11
CA ASN A 229 12.07 4.65 -9.49
C ASN A 229 12.13 4.21 -10.96
N ASN A 230 12.04 2.90 -11.19
CA ASN A 230 11.83 2.34 -12.52
C ASN A 230 10.35 2.48 -12.88
N TYR A 231 9.99 3.53 -13.62
CA TYR A 231 8.76 3.53 -14.41
C TYR A 231 9.13 3.76 -15.87
N LEU A 232 8.72 2.80 -16.69
CA LEU A 232 8.85 2.83 -18.14
C LEU A 232 8.28 4.14 -18.69
N SER A 233 9.11 4.89 -19.41
CA SER A 233 8.68 6.00 -20.24
C SER A 233 7.92 5.46 -21.45
N PHE A 234 6.59 5.50 -21.40
CA PHE A 234 5.78 5.38 -22.61
C PHE A 234 5.94 6.67 -23.42
N LYS A 235 6.74 6.59 -24.49
CA LYS A 235 6.72 7.59 -25.55
C LYS A 235 5.45 7.43 -26.37
N TRP A 236 4.61 8.44 -26.37
CA TRP A 236 3.61 8.62 -27.41
C TRP A 236 4.33 9.04 -28.69
N GLY A 237 4.20 8.23 -29.73
CA GLY A 237 4.63 8.59 -31.08
C GLY A 237 3.56 9.44 -31.73
N GLU A 238 3.96 10.61 -32.19
CA GLU A 238 3.40 11.27 -33.38
C GLU A 238 4.40 11.13 -34.51
#